data_AF-A0A3C0B287-F1
#
_entry.id   AF-A0A3C0B287-F1
#
_cell.length_a   1.000
_cell.length_b   1.000
_cell.length_c   1.000
_cell.angle_alpha   90.00
_cell.angle_beta   90.00
_cell.angle_gamma   90.00
#
_symmetry.space_group_name_H-M   'P 1'
#
loop_
_entity.id
_entity.type
_entity.pdbx_description
1 polymer ?
#
loop_
_entity_poly.entity_id
_entity_poly.type
_entity_poly.pdbx_seq_one_letter_code
_entity_poly.pdbx_strand_id
1 'polypeptide(L)'
;AIRSKVVTNDELAKFPGTLKSVPAIGRPFAKENESYILQVSPEDCTGCDLCVVVCPAVSKEKENFKSINMRKKIEHDAVENVNWDHFVSLPYYDRTELQITNVKGSQFLEPLFEFSGACSGCGETPYIKMITQLYGDSMLIANATGCSSIYGGNLPTTPYKTNEFGRGPAWANSLFEDNAEFGLGLKLGLSKKQEIAVDLLKSLESVVGSELVAAILNNPEDTEASKNEKFAQIDALKTILEKVNDNPEAKKLSQLTEYLRKKAVWIFGGDGWAYDIGYGGVDHVLSTGEDINILVMDTEVYSNTGGQASKSTPLGASAKFTIGGKKTGKKSLALQAISYGNVYVAQIAMGAKDLQSLRAIEEAAAYPGPSLIIAYSHCGEHGYELKHAIDQQEKAVDSGYWPLFRFNPAESKGKKFKLDSKAPSIPLSDFMYNEARFTRVVKENAELGAALLTQAQEEVDSKWERLELYRDL
;
A
#
# COMPACT_ATOMS: atom_id res chain seq x y z
N ALA A 1 14.37 4.48 1.65
CA ALA A 1 15.73 5.04 1.63
C ALA A 1 15.84 6.37 0.88
N ILE A 2 15.05 6.64 -0.16
CA ILE A 2 15.06 7.94 -0.87
C ILE A 2 13.74 8.67 -0.66
N ARG A 3 13.78 9.99 -0.41
CA ARG A 3 12.59 10.82 -0.13
C ARG A 3 12.73 12.21 -0.71
N SER A 4 11.59 12.85 -0.93
CA SER A 4 11.54 14.25 -1.32
C SER A 4 10.83 15.12 -0.31
N LYS A 5 11.29 16.35 -0.17
CA LYS A 5 10.60 17.43 0.54
C LYS A 5 10.60 18.69 -0.32
N VAL A 6 9.60 19.54 -0.11
CA VAL A 6 9.60 20.94 -0.56
C VAL A 6 9.58 21.79 0.69
N VAL A 7 10.48 22.77 0.76
CA VAL A 7 10.61 23.69 1.90
C VAL A 7 10.85 25.10 1.38
N THR A 8 10.59 26.10 2.22
CA THR A 8 10.95 27.49 1.89
C THR A 8 12.47 27.64 1.80
N ASN A 9 12.91 28.60 1.00
CA ASN A 9 14.34 28.94 0.87
C ASN A 9 14.94 29.40 2.20
N ASP A 10 14.13 30.03 3.06
CA ASP A 10 14.54 30.46 4.41
C ASP A 10 14.77 29.27 5.36
N GLU A 11 13.93 28.24 5.31
CA GLU A 11 14.17 27.00 6.06
C GLU A 11 15.44 26.30 5.58
N LEU A 12 15.65 26.22 4.27
CA LEU A 12 16.84 25.60 3.69
C LEU A 12 18.13 26.36 4.03
N ALA A 13 18.09 27.70 4.10
CA ALA A 13 19.24 28.54 4.41
C ALA A 13 19.83 28.32 5.81
N LYS A 14 19.10 27.64 6.71
CA LYS A 14 19.57 27.27 8.05
C LYS A 14 20.60 26.12 8.04
N PHE A 15 20.78 25.43 6.91
CA PHE A 15 21.60 24.23 6.79
C PHE A 15 22.81 24.46 5.85
N PRO A 16 23.90 23.69 6.00
CA PRO A 16 25.09 23.83 5.16
C PRO A 16 24.79 23.57 3.67
N GLY A 17 25.51 24.28 2.79
CA GLY A 17 25.29 24.26 1.34
C GLY A 17 25.60 22.94 0.60
N THR A 18 25.83 21.84 1.32
CA THR A 18 26.02 20.50 0.73
C THR A 18 24.70 19.79 0.42
N LEU A 19 23.60 20.18 1.06
CA LEU A 19 22.27 19.67 0.77
C LEU A 19 21.76 20.28 -0.53
N LYS A 20 21.80 19.49 -1.61
CA LYS A 20 21.45 19.98 -2.94
C LYS A 20 19.94 20.14 -3.09
N SER A 21 19.54 21.24 -3.71
CA SER A 21 18.15 21.53 -4.03
C SER A 21 18.02 22.11 -5.44
N VAL A 22 16.78 22.15 -5.93
CA VAL A 22 16.37 22.90 -7.13
C VAL A 22 15.08 23.64 -6.82
N PRO A 23 14.74 24.74 -7.53
CA PRO A 23 13.44 25.39 -7.38
C PRO A 23 12.28 24.40 -7.51
N ALA A 24 11.31 24.46 -6.60
CA ALA A 24 10.15 23.57 -6.63
C ALA A 24 9.21 23.93 -7.79
N ILE A 25 8.91 22.96 -8.66
CA ILE A 25 8.11 23.20 -9.88
C ILE A 25 6.73 22.54 -9.77
N GLY A 26 5.70 23.30 -10.15
CA GLY A 26 4.31 22.84 -10.28
C GLY A 26 3.50 23.08 -9.01
N ARG A 27 2.18 23.23 -9.15
CA ARG A 27 1.28 23.49 -8.00
C ARG A 27 1.35 22.35 -6.96
N PRO A 28 1.24 22.66 -5.66
CA PRO A 28 1.00 23.99 -5.07
C PRO A 28 2.24 24.89 -4.97
N PHE A 29 3.41 24.40 -5.38
CA PHE A 29 4.70 25.03 -5.07
C PHE A 29 4.97 26.35 -5.81
N ALA A 30 5.64 27.26 -5.10
CA ALA A 30 6.09 28.55 -5.60
C ALA A 30 7.62 28.54 -5.81
N LYS A 31 8.04 28.41 -7.08
CA LYS A 31 9.45 28.24 -7.47
C LYS A 31 10.37 29.39 -7.02
N GLU A 32 9.82 30.57 -6.77
CA GLU A 32 10.57 31.77 -6.40
C GLU A 32 11.06 31.73 -4.94
N ASN A 33 10.32 31.07 -4.05
CA ASN A 33 10.60 31.03 -2.62
C ASN A 33 10.68 29.61 -2.03
N GLU A 34 10.47 28.57 -2.83
CA GLU A 34 10.52 27.18 -2.39
C GLU A 34 11.49 26.31 -3.18
N SER A 35 12.11 25.38 -2.46
CA SER A 35 13.13 24.46 -2.95
C SER A 35 12.68 23.01 -2.79
N TYR A 36 12.81 22.24 -3.87
CA TYR A 36 12.68 20.79 -3.90
C TYR A 36 14.01 20.12 -3.57
N ILE A 37 13.97 19.15 -2.67
CA ILE A 37 15.11 18.36 -2.21
C ILE A 37 14.76 16.89 -2.43
N LEU A 38 15.69 16.13 -3.01
CA LEU A 38 15.61 14.67 -3.12
C LEU A 38 16.83 14.09 -2.41
N GLN A 39 16.62 13.47 -1.25
CA GLN A 39 17.70 12.99 -0.40
C GLN A 39 17.61 11.48 -0.20
N VAL A 40 18.77 10.83 -0.16
CA VAL A 40 18.92 9.41 0.16
C VAL A 40 19.50 9.26 1.57
N SER A 41 19.04 8.25 2.30
CA SER A 41 19.74 7.71 3.48
C SER A 41 20.73 6.65 3.02
N PRO A 42 22.05 6.89 3.10
CA PRO A 42 23.06 5.90 2.73
C PRO A 42 23.07 4.68 3.66
N GLU A 43 22.78 4.87 4.95
CA GLU A 43 22.79 3.78 5.94
C GLU A 43 21.60 2.83 5.78
N ASP A 44 20.46 3.34 5.32
CA ASP A 44 19.26 2.51 5.13
C ASP A 44 19.02 2.05 3.68
N CYS A 45 19.87 2.48 2.75
CA CYS A 45 19.75 2.06 1.35
C CYS A 45 20.26 0.63 1.16
N THR A 46 19.42 -0.23 0.59
CA THR A 46 19.76 -1.63 0.29
C THR A 46 20.43 -1.83 -1.08
N GLY A 47 20.63 -0.75 -1.84
CA GLY A 47 21.29 -0.79 -3.14
C GLY A 47 20.51 -1.53 -4.24
N CYS A 48 19.17 -1.55 -4.20
CA CYS A 48 18.33 -2.35 -5.10
C CYS A 48 18.19 -1.85 -6.56
N ASP A 49 18.84 -0.74 -6.92
CA ASP A 49 18.76 -0.06 -8.23
C ASP A 49 17.39 0.52 -8.65
N LEU A 50 16.28 0.13 -8.01
CA LEU A 50 14.92 0.46 -8.47
C LEU A 50 14.65 1.95 -8.66
N CYS A 51 15.18 2.82 -7.78
CA CYS A 51 15.02 4.27 -7.91
C CYS A 51 15.71 4.85 -9.16
N VAL A 52 16.81 4.23 -9.61
CA VAL A 52 17.54 4.59 -10.83
C VAL A 52 16.82 4.02 -12.05
N VAL A 53 16.33 2.78 -11.95
CA VAL A 53 15.59 2.12 -13.03
C VAL A 53 14.34 2.92 -13.38
N VAL A 54 13.52 3.28 -12.38
CA VAL A 54 12.28 4.04 -12.58
C VAL A 54 12.49 5.52 -12.91
N CYS A 55 13.70 6.07 -12.72
CA CYS A 55 13.97 7.49 -12.97
C CYS A 55 13.71 7.82 -14.46
N PRO A 56 12.73 8.70 -14.77
CA PRO A 56 12.37 9.02 -16.15
C PRO A 56 13.25 10.11 -16.76
N ALA A 57 14.01 10.83 -15.93
CA ALA A 57 14.81 11.96 -16.34
C ALA A 57 16.22 11.51 -16.74
N VAL A 58 16.53 11.62 -18.04
CA VAL A 58 17.82 11.26 -18.64
C VAL A 58 18.58 12.54 -19.04
N SER A 59 19.89 12.55 -18.85
CA SER A 59 20.77 13.63 -19.27
C SER A 59 20.80 13.73 -20.81
N LYS A 60 20.75 14.96 -21.31
CA LYS A 60 20.96 15.25 -22.74
C LYS A 60 22.43 15.37 -23.12
N GLU A 61 23.32 15.48 -22.13
CA GLU A 61 24.75 15.74 -22.32
C GLU A 61 25.62 14.50 -22.07
N LYS A 62 25.19 13.64 -21.14
CA LYS A 62 25.91 12.43 -20.75
C LYS A 62 25.07 11.20 -21.07
N GLU A 63 25.56 10.40 -22.01
CA GLU A 63 24.93 9.13 -22.36
C GLU A 63 24.81 8.23 -21.12
N ASN A 64 23.69 7.52 -21.00
CA ASN A 64 23.40 6.60 -19.89
C ASN A 64 23.45 7.23 -18.49
N PHE A 65 23.26 8.54 -18.38
CA PHE A 65 23.23 9.25 -17.10
C PHE A 65 21.83 9.76 -16.81
N LYS A 66 21.27 9.42 -15.65
CA LYS A 66 19.93 9.87 -15.22
C LYS A 66 20.02 10.95 -14.13
N SER A 67 18.89 11.50 -13.67
CA SER A 67 18.89 12.39 -12.50
C SER A 67 19.29 11.70 -11.20
N ILE A 68 19.10 10.37 -11.12
CA ILE A 68 19.53 9.52 -10.01
C ILE A 68 20.41 8.41 -10.60
N ASN A 69 21.58 8.15 -10.02
CA ASN A 69 22.48 7.08 -10.49
C ASN A 69 23.12 6.38 -9.29
N MET A 70 23.44 5.11 -9.44
CA MET A 70 24.18 4.37 -8.42
C MET A 70 25.63 4.86 -8.32
N ARG A 71 26.11 4.95 -7.08
CA ARG A 71 27.48 5.29 -6.71
C ARG A 71 27.94 4.43 -5.55
N LYS A 72 29.24 4.33 -5.34
CA LYS A 72 29.80 3.60 -4.20
C LYS A 72 29.50 4.38 -2.92
N LYS A 73 28.87 3.72 -1.94
CA LYS A 73 28.51 4.32 -0.65
C LYS A 73 29.71 5.01 0.03
N ILE A 74 30.85 4.34 0.10
CA ILE A 74 32.07 4.82 0.79
C ILE A 74 32.65 6.13 0.24
N GLU A 75 32.29 6.51 -0.98
CA GLU A 75 32.75 7.75 -1.60
C GLU A 75 31.82 8.94 -1.26
N HIS A 76 30.64 8.67 -0.68
CA HIS A 76 29.57 9.65 -0.52
C HIS A 76 28.96 9.68 0.89
N ASP A 77 29.03 8.59 1.67
CA ASP A 77 28.34 8.44 2.96
C ASP A 77 28.70 9.53 3.97
N ALA A 78 29.96 9.95 4.07
CA ALA A 78 30.39 11.01 4.97
C ALA A 78 29.62 12.33 4.76
N VAL A 79 29.29 12.67 3.51
CA VAL A 79 28.51 13.87 3.17
C VAL A 79 27.02 13.59 3.25
N GLU A 80 26.58 12.47 2.67
CA GLU A 80 25.15 12.18 2.54
C GLU A 80 24.48 11.76 3.85
N ASN A 81 25.22 11.24 4.82
CA ASN A 81 24.71 11.01 6.18
C ASN A 81 24.41 12.33 6.89
N VAL A 82 25.29 13.32 6.80
CA VAL A 82 25.05 14.68 7.35
C VAL A 82 23.88 15.35 6.63
N ASN A 83 23.81 15.24 5.30
CA ASN A 83 22.68 15.77 4.53
C ASN A 83 21.37 15.07 4.89
N TRP A 84 21.39 13.76 5.17
CA TRP A 84 20.22 13.01 5.60
C TRP A 84 19.72 13.49 6.96
N ASP A 85 20.60 13.67 7.94
CA ASP A 85 20.25 14.19 9.27
C ASP A 85 19.58 15.57 9.20
N HIS A 86 20.09 16.45 8.33
CA HIS A 86 19.43 17.73 8.06
C HIS A 86 18.09 17.54 7.36
N PHE A 87 18.03 16.71 6.33
CA PHE A 87 16.82 16.47 5.56
C PHE A 87 15.69 15.94 6.44
N VAL A 88 15.96 15.03 7.38
CA VAL A 88 14.91 14.51 8.27
C VAL A 88 14.38 15.58 9.22
N SER A 89 15.20 16.55 9.62
CA SER A 89 14.80 17.67 10.50
C SER A 89 13.93 18.73 9.81
N LEU A 90 13.94 18.78 8.46
CA LEU A 90 13.06 19.68 7.72
C LEU A 90 11.58 19.30 7.90
N PRO A 91 10.63 20.26 7.87
CA PRO A 91 9.22 19.95 7.95
C PRO A 91 8.74 19.19 6.69
N TYR A 92 7.65 18.43 6.83
CA TYR A 92 6.88 17.97 5.68
C TYR A 92 5.94 19.07 5.18
N TYR A 93 5.59 19.01 3.90
CA TYR A 93 4.72 20.01 3.27
C TYR A 93 3.29 19.90 3.83
N ASP A 94 2.55 21.02 3.88
CA ASP A 94 1.16 21.02 4.35
C ASP A 94 0.29 20.09 3.51
N ARG A 95 -0.28 19.07 4.17
CA ARG A 95 -1.14 18.07 3.55
C ARG A 95 -2.39 18.67 2.90
N THR A 96 -2.90 19.80 3.41
CA THR A 96 -4.10 20.46 2.89
C THR A 96 -3.89 21.14 1.55
N GLU A 97 -2.64 21.46 1.21
CA GLU A 97 -2.28 22.10 -0.05
C GLU A 97 -1.91 21.09 -1.15
N LEU A 98 -1.60 19.84 -0.77
CA LEU A 98 -1.14 18.81 -1.70
C LEU A 98 -2.31 18.15 -2.46
N GLN A 99 -2.12 17.96 -3.76
CA GLN A 99 -2.98 17.07 -4.54
C GLN A 99 -2.50 15.62 -4.40
N ILE A 100 -3.05 14.88 -3.43
CA ILE A 100 -2.61 13.52 -3.08
C ILE A 100 -3.12 12.42 -4.02
N THR A 101 -4.09 12.73 -4.89
CA THR A 101 -4.68 11.82 -5.90
C THR A 101 -3.77 11.53 -7.11
N ASN A 102 -2.51 11.97 -7.04
CA ASN A 102 -1.50 11.68 -8.05
C ASN A 102 -0.19 11.20 -7.38
N VAL A 103 0.64 10.52 -8.17
CA VAL A 103 1.88 9.89 -7.69
C VAL A 103 2.83 10.92 -7.08
N LYS A 104 2.98 12.09 -7.72
CA LYS A 104 3.89 13.15 -7.23
C LYS A 104 3.47 13.66 -5.84
N GLY A 105 2.18 13.99 -5.67
CA GLY A 105 1.65 14.53 -4.42
C GLY A 105 1.74 13.54 -3.27
N SER A 106 1.43 12.26 -3.52
CA SER A 106 1.56 11.22 -2.48
C SER A 106 3.00 11.02 -1.99
N GLN A 107 4.02 11.32 -2.81
CA GLN A 107 5.42 11.22 -2.40
C GLN A 107 5.92 12.37 -1.51
N PHE A 108 5.15 13.45 -1.37
CA PHE A 108 5.45 14.52 -0.41
C PHE A 108 4.84 14.29 0.97
N LEU A 109 3.96 13.30 1.10
CA LEU A 109 3.46 12.84 2.39
C LEU A 109 4.53 12.06 3.14
N GLU A 110 4.59 12.25 4.46
CA GLU A 110 5.48 11.49 5.33
C GLU A 110 5.22 9.97 5.23
N PRO A 111 6.23 9.15 4.90
CA PRO A 111 6.10 7.71 5.02
C PRO A 111 6.13 7.28 6.49
N LEU A 112 5.11 6.53 6.91
CA LEU A 112 5.01 5.96 8.25
C LEU A 112 5.37 4.46 8.30
N PHE A 113 5.94 3.96 7.20
CA PHE A 113 6.60 2.67 7.08
C PHE A 113 7.95 2.86 6.40
N GLU A 114 9.05 2.63 7.13
CA GLU A 114 10.41 2.89 6.68
C GLU A 114 11.40 1.86 7.20
N PHE A 115 12.44 1.57 6.41
CA PHE A 115 13.62 0.82 6.86
C PHE A 115 13.33 -0.58 7.44
N SER A 116 12.38 -1.29 6.83
CA SER A 116 12.06 -2.66 7.21
C SER A 116 13.19 -3.65 6.89
N GLY A 117 13.16 -4.81 7.57
CA GLY A 117 14.07 -5.92 7.29
C GLY A 117 13.76 -6.73 6.02
N ALA A 118 13.02 -6.14 5.07
CA ALA A 118 12.66 -6.81 3.82
C ALA A 118 13.87 -6.95 2.88
N CYS A 119 13.77 -7.86 1.92
CA CYS A 119 14.81 -8.06 0.91
C CYS A 119 15.08 -6.77 0.10
N SER A 120 16.31 -6.62 -0.40
CA SER A 120 16.66 -5.56 -1.35
C SER A 120 15.77 -5.65 -2.59
N GLY A 121 15.01 -4.59 -2.87
CA GLY A 121 14.03 -4.59 -3.97
C GLY A 121 12.79 -5.45 -3.70
N CYS A 122 12.35 -5.61 -2.45
CA CYS A 122 11.12 -6.33 -2.12
C CYS A 122 9.87 -5.67 -2.74
N GLY A 123 9.05 -6.48 -3.44
CA GLY A 123 7.84 -6.02 -4.11
C GLY A 123 6.64 -5.75 -3.22
N GLU A 124 6.67 -6.11 -1.93
CA GLU A 124 5.56 -5.90 -1.00
C GLU A 124 5.58 -4.49 -0.38
N THR A 125 6.75 -4.06 0.09
CA THR A 125 6.90 -2.83 0.91
C THR A 125 6.46 -1.52 0.25
N PRO A 126 6.55 -1.31 -1.09
CA PRO A 126 6.06 -0.08 -1.70
C PRO A 126 4.56 0.15 -1.52
N TYR A 127 3.75 -0.91 -1.49
CA TYR A 127 2.30 -0.82 -1.25
C TYR A 127 2.00 -0.37 0.17
N ILE A 128 2.66 -0.98 1.17
CA ILE A 128 2.51 -0.60 2.59
C ILE A 128 2.96 0.86 2.81
N LYS A 129 4.09 1.26 2.21
CA LYS A 129 4.55 2.66 2.27
C LYS A 129 3.49 3.62 1.74
N MET A 130 2.91 3.33 0.57
CA MET A 130 1.90 4.20 -0.02
C MET A 130 0.63 4.31 0.85
N ILE A 131 0.13 3.19 1.38
CA ILE A 131 -1.04 3.18 2.27
C ILE A 131 -0.77 3.98 3.54
N THR A 132 0.40 3.79 4.16
CA THR A 132 0.75 4.49 5.40
C THR A 132 1.01 5.98 5.20
N GLN A 133 1.44 6.42 4.01
CA GLN A 133 1.50 7.85 3.66
C GLN A 133 0.11 8.50 3.61
N LEU A 134 -0.86 7.78 3.02
CA LEU A 134 -2.22 8.28 2.81
C LEU A 134 -3.06 8.25 4.10
N TYR A 135 -2.99 7.15 4.85
CA TYR A 135 -3.92 6.84 5.96
C TYR A 135 -3.26 6.48 7.28
N GLY A 136 -1.92 6.53 7.35
CA GLY A 136 -1.17 6.00 8.49
C GLY A 136 -1.40 6.73 9.81
N ASP A 137 -1.89 7.96 9.79
CA ASP A 137 -2.23 8.72 11.00
C ASP A 137 -3.50 8.21 11.70
N SER A 138 -4.28 7.33 11.06
CA SER A 138 -5.60 6.87 11.52
C SER A 138 -5.94 5.45 11.07
N MET A 139 -4.96 4.56 11.09
CA MET A 139 -5.15 3.16 10.71
C MET A 139 -4.80 2.18 11.82
N LEU A 140 -5.55 1.08 11.87
CA LEU A 140 -5.21 -0.13 12.60
C LEU A 140 -4.84 -1.21 11.58
N ILE A 141 -3.76 -1.95 11.82
CA ILE A 141 -3.28 -3.02 10.95
C ILE A 141 -3.41 -4.36 11.66
N ALA A 142 -4.20 -5.26 11.08
CA ALA A 142 -4.17 -6.70 11.34
C ALA A 142 -3.28 -7.36 10.28
N ASN A 143 -2.12 -7.87 10.68
CA ASN A 143 -1.16 -8.46 9.75
C ASN A 143 -1.07 -9.96 9.93
N ALA A 144 -1.31 -10.73 8.86
CA ALA A 144 -1.16 -12.17 8.86
C ALA A 144 0.31 -12.56 9.01
N THR A 145 0.57 -13.73 9.58
CA THR A 145 1.94 -14.25 9.64
C THR A 145 2.48 -14.53 8.23
N GLY A 146 3.66 -14.03 7.92
CA GLY A 146 4.28 -14.14 6.59
C GLY A 146 5.44 -13.16 6.45
N CYS A 147 5.93 -12.91 5.22
CA CYS A 147 7.00 -11.93 5.00
C CYS A 147 6.64 -10.57 5.63
N SER A 148 5.40 -10.13 5.45
CA SER A 148 4.92 -8.86 6.00
C SER A 148 4.93 -8.75 7.50
N SER A 149 4.72 -9.84 8.25
CA SER A 149 4.91 -9.79 9.70
C SER A 149 6.38 -9.86 10.12
N ILE A 150 7.21 -10.58 9.36
CA ILE A 150 8.66 -10.67 9.64
C ILE A 150 9.35 -9.33 9.43
N TYR A 151 9.21 -8.70 8.26
CA TYR A 151 9.83 -7.39 8.07
C TYR A 151 9.05 -6.27 8.77
N GLY A 152 7.78 -6.49 9.13
CA GLY A 152 6.90 -5.50 9.76
C GLY A 152 6.93 -5.47 11.29
N GLY A 153 7.41 -6.53 11.95
CA GLY A 153 7.30 -6.66 13.41
C GLY A 153 8.34 -7.57 14.08
N ASN A 154 9.50 -7.83 13.46
CA ASN A 154 10.58 -8.60 14.09
C ASN A 154 11.37 -7.73 15.10
N LEU A 155 11.02 -7.87 16.38
CA LEU A 155 11.63 -7.13 17.49
C LEU A 155 13.16 -7.33 17.56
N PRO A 156 13.93 -6.32 18.02
CA PRO A 156 13.49 -5.12 18.73
C PRO A 156 13.13 -3.90 17.85
N THR A 157 13.26 -3.98 16.53
CA THR A 157 13.03 -2.86 15.61
C THR A 157 11.71 -3.00 14.87
N THR A 158 10.93 -1.91 14.77
CA THR A 158 9.73 -1.85 13.93
C THR A 158 9.89 -0.79 12.83
N PRO A 159 9.51 -1.08 11.58
CA PRO A 159 9.52 -0.09 10.50
C PRO A 159 8.33 0.88 10.55
N TYR A 160 7.32 0.60 11.38
CA TYR A 160 6.19 1.49 11.57
C TYR A 160 6.56 2.59 12.57
N LYS A 161 6.33 3.83 12.19
CA LYS A 161 6.59 5.01 13.04
C LYS A 161 5.37 5.90 13.17
N THR A 162 5.45 6.84 14.11
CA THR A 162 4.52 7.95 14.22
C THR A 162 4.99 9.15 13.41
N ASN A 163 4.06 10.01 13.01
CA ASN A 163 4.36 11.36 12.54
C ASN A 163 4.77 12.27 13.71
N GLU A 164 5.05 13.55 13.41
CA GLU A 164 5.44 14.56 14.40
C GLU A 164 4.41 14.79 15.53
N PHE A 165 3.15 14.41 15.30
CA PHE A 165 2.07 14.53 16.26
C PHE A 165 1.86 13.27 17.11
N GLY A 166 2.77 12.29 17.02
CA GLY A 166 2.68 11.02 17.74
C GLY A 166 1.61 10.06 17.19
N ARG A 167 1.07 10.31 15.98
CA ARG A 167 0.05 9.48 15.33
C ARG A 167 0.70 8.58 14.29
N GLY A 168 0.35 7.29 14.30
CA GLY A 168 0.87 6.33 13.33
C GLY A 168 0.07 5.03 13.34
N PRO A 169 0.43 4.08 12.45
CA PRO A 169 -0.29 2.82 12.34
C PRO A 169 -0.20 2.02 13.65
N ALA A 170 -1.35 1.63 14.19
CA ALA A 170 -1.41 0.66 15.28
C ALA A 170 -1.36 -0.75 14.70
N TRP A 171 -0.21 -1.41 14.80
CA TRP A 171 0.06 -2.69 14.14
C TRP A 171 -0.03 -3.87 15.11
N ALA A 172 -0.65 -4.96 14.67
CA ALA A 172 -0.65 -6.23 15.39
C ALA A 172 -0.64 -7.43 14.42
N ASN A 173 0.05 -8.50 14.81
CA ASN A 173 -0.01 -9.81 14.18
C ASN A 173 -0.62 -10.79 15.18
N SER A 174 -1.75 -11.41 14.81
CA SER A 174 -2.37 -12.49 15.58
C SER A 174 -1.72 -13.83 15.18
N LEU A 175 -2.34 -14.57 14.26
CA LEU A 175 -1.82 -15.82 13.72
C LEU A 175 -1.76 -15.78 12.19
N PHE A 176 -1.41 -16.92 11.58
CA PHE A 176 -1.38 -17.04 10.13
C PHE A 176 -2.79 -17.21 9.57
N GLU A 177 -3.63 -17.96 10.25
CA GLU A 177 -4.93 -18.45 9.81
C GLU A 177 -6.09 -17.50 10.12
N ASP A 178 -5.98 -16.65 11.14
CA ASP A 178 -7.11 -15.90 11.73
C ASP A 178 -7.13 -14.40 11.38
N ASN A 179 -6.24 -13.96 10.49
CA ASN A 179 -5.98 -12.53 10.34
C ASN A 179 -7.19 -11.73 9.83
N ALA A 180 -8.06 -12.35 9.03
CA ALA A 180 -9.28 -11.70 8.54
C ALA A 180 -10.22 -11.44 9.72
N GLU A 181 -10.48 -12.47 10.51
CA GLU A 181 -11.32 -12.47 11.69
C GLU A 181 -10.76 -11.55 12.79
N PHE A 182 -9.44 -11.51 12.93
CA PHE A 182 -8.74 -10.60 13.82
C PHE A 182 -9.02 -9.15 13.43
N GLY A 183 -8.87 -8.80 12.14
CA GLY A 183 -9.22 -7.48 11.62
C GLY A 183 -10.71 -7.15 11.79
N LEU A 184 -11.61 -8.12 11.59
CA LEU A 184 -13.04 -7.96 11.87
C LEU A 184 -13.29 -7.64 13.35
N GLY A 185 -12.62 -8.33 14.27
CA GLY A 185 -12.67 -8.03 15.71
C GLY A 185 -12.22 -6.60 16.02
N LEU A 186 -11.15 -6.12 15.39
CA LEU A 186 -10.71 -4.73 15.51
C LEU A 186 -11.79 -3.75 15.03
N LYS A 187 -12.43 -4.03 13.87
CA LYS A 187 -13.51 -3.19 13.33
C LYS A 187 -14.70 -3.12 14.27
N LEU A 188 -15.20 -4.26 14.74
CA LEU A 188 -16.33 -4.30 15.68
C LEU A 188 -16.01 -3.57 16.99
N GLY A 189 -14.78 -3.74 17.50
CA GLY A 189 -14.29 -3.01 18.67
C GLY A 189 -14.23 -1.49 18.46
N LEU A 190 -13.79 -1.04 17.28
CA LEU A 190 -13.80 0.38 16.91
C LEU A 190 -15.22 0.93 16.82
N SER A 191 -16.11 0.24 16.10
CA SER A 191 -17.51 0.65 15.94
C SER A 191 -18.20 0.82 17.28
N LYS A 192 -18.01 -0.13 18.22
CA LYS A 192 -18.62 -0.03 19.55
C LYS A 192 -18.04 1.12 20.38
N LYS A 193 -16.73 1.37 20.30
CA LYS A 193 -16.12 2.51 21.01
C LYS A 193 -16.58 3.85 20.44
N GLN A 194 -16.78 3.93 19.12
CA GLN A 194 -17.33 5.11 18.47
C GLN A 194 -18.78 5.37 18.90
N GLU A 195 -19.63 4.33 18.93
CA GLU A 195 -21.00 4.42 19.46
C GLU A 195 -21.01 5.00 20.88
N ILE A 196 -20.19 4.43 21.78
CA ILE A 196 -20.07 4.92 23.17
C ILE A 196 -19.59 6.38 23.22
N ALA A 197 -18.59 6.74 22.41
CA ALA A 197 -18.07 8.11 22.38
C ALA A 197 -19.11 9.13 21.89
N VAL A 198 -19.87 8.77 20.85
CA VAL A 198 -20.95 9.61 20.29
C VAL A 198 -22.08 9.80 21.31
N ASP A 199 -22.51 8.73 21.99
CA ASP A 199 -23.57 8.80 23.00
C ASP A 199 -23.14 9.64 24.20
N LEU A 200 -21.90 9.47 24.66
CA LEU A 200 -21.33 10.32 25.73
C LEU A 200 -21.26 11.79 25.30
N LEU A 201 -20.81 12.07 24.09
CA LEU A 201 -20.75 13.44 23.56
C LEU A 201 -22.14 14.10 23.53
N LYS A 202 -23.17 13.37 23.07
CA LYS A 202 -24.57 13.84 23.07
C LYS A 202 -25.09 14.06 24.49
N SER A 203 -24.79 13.15 25.43
CA SER A 203 -25.23 13.30 26.83
C SER A 203 -24.63 14.54 27.52
N LEU A 204 -23.47 15.00 27.04
CA LEU A 204 -22.75 16.17 27.55
C LEU A 204 -23.04 17.45 26.76
N GLU A 205 -24.05 17.46 25.87
CA GLU A 205 -24.33 18.59 24.98
C GLU A 205 -24.57 19.91 25.73
N SER A 206 -25.25 19.88 26.88
CA SER A 206 -25.48 21.07 27.71
C SER A 206 -24.19 21.70 28.28
N VAL A 207 -23.12 20.91 28.38
CA VAL A 207 -21.82 21.33 28.89
C VAL A 207 -20.86 21.69 27.75
N VAL A 208 -20.86 20.89 26.69
CA VAL A 208 -19.98 21.04 25.51
C VAL A 208 -20.47 22.14 24.58
N GLY A 209 -21.78 22.36 24.51
CA GLY A 209 -22.45 23.28 23.59
C GLY A 209 -22.86 22.58 22.28
N SER A 210 -24.10 22.82 21.86
CA SER A 210 -24.70 22.20 20.67
C SER A 210 -23.92 22.43 19.38
N GLU A 211 -23.27 23.59 19.23
CA GLU A 211 -22.47 23.93 18.04
C GLU A 211 -21.27 22.98 17.88
N LEU A 212 -20.47 22.80 18.94
CA LEU A 212 -19.30 21.93 18.90
C LEU A 212 -19.70 20.45 18.77
N VAL A 213 -20.78 20.02 19.43
CA VAL A 213 -21.32 18.66 19.25
C VAL A 213 -21.72 18.42 17.80
N ALA A 214 -22.47 19.34 17.18
CA ALA A 214 -22.88 19.22 15.78
C ALA A 214 -21.67 19.26 14.83
N ALA A 215 -20.70 20.14 15.08
CA ALA A 215 -19.46 20.23 14.30
C ALA A 215 -18.67 18.90 14.36
N ILE A 216 -18.60 18.28 15.54
CA ILE A 216 -17.94 16.99 15.70
C ILE A 216 -18.71 15.87 14.97
N LEU A 217 -20.02 15.78 15.14
CA LEU A 217 -20.78 14.65 14.60
C LEU A 217 -20.99 14.71 13.08
N ASN A 218 -21.01 15.92 12.49
CA ASN A 218 -21.33 16.11 11.07
C ASN A 218 -20.11 16.31 10.16
N ASN A 219 -18.89 16.36 10.70
CA ASN A 219 -17.68 16.48 9.88
C ASN A 219 -17.43 15.17 9.08
N PRO A 220 -17.30 15.24 7.75
CA PRO A 220 -17.16 14.06 6.91
C PRO A 220 -15.76 13.43 6.90
N GLU A 221 -14.70 14.16 7.27
CA GLU A 221 -13.29 13.71 7.20
C GLU A 221 -12.85 13.12 5.85
N ASP A 222 -13.45 13.59 4.76
CA ASP A 222 -13.19 13.18 3.37
C ASP A 222 -12.00 13.89 2.72
N THR A 223 -11.56 15.01 3.28
CA THR A 223 -10.44 15.81 2.78
C THR A 223 -9.45 16.09 3.91
N GLU A 224 -8.20 16.44 3.57
CA GLU A 224 -7.20 16.83 4.57
C GLU A 224 -7.65 18.07 5.37
N ALA A 225 -8.39 19.00 4.74
CA ALA A 225 -8.96 20.15 5.43
C ALA A 225 -10.03 19.74 6.46
N SER A 226 -10.98 18.87 6.10
CA SER A 226 -12.02 18.42 7.03
C SER A 226 -11.44 17.55 8.16
N LYS A 227 -10.39 16.76 7.91
CA LYS A 227 -9.60 16.08 8.95
C LYS A 227 -8.90 17.07 9.89
N ASN A 228 -8.26 18.11 9.37
CA ASN A 228 -7.62 19.15 10.19
C ASN A 228 -8.64 19.87 11.09
N GLU A 229 -9.81 20.19 10.55
CA GLU A 229 -10.90 20.75 11.34
C GLU A 229 -11.38 19.80 12.44
N LYS A 230 -11.49 18.48 12.13
CA LYS A 230 -11.84 17.46 13.12
C LYS A 230 -10.89 17.46 14.31
N PHE A 231 -9.59 17.60 14.07
CA PHE A 231 -8.60 17.69 15.14
C PHE A 231 -8.82 18.90 16.03
N ALA A 232 -8.98 20.08 15.44
CA ALA A 232 -9.25 21.30 16.20
C ALA A 232 -10.53 21.19 17.04
N GLN A 233 -11.59 20.57 16.49
CA GLN A 233 -12.84 20.31 17.21
C GLN A 233 -12.63 19.34 18.40
N ILE A 234 -11.86 18.27 18.21
CA ILE A 234 -11.52 17.32 19.28
C ILE A 234 -10.65 17.96 20.36
N ASP A 235 -9.70 18.82 20.00
CA ASP A 235 -8.83 19.53 20.96
C ASP A 235 -9.62 20.56 21.79
N ALA A 236 -10.58 21.26 21.15
CA ALA A 236 -11.52 22.11 21.85
C ALA A 236 -12.39 21.29 22.83
N LEU A 237 -12.89 20.12 22.42
CA LEU A 237 -13.63 19.21 23.29
C LEU A 237 -12.77 18.76 24.48
N LYS A 238 -11.52 18.33 24.25
CA LYS A 238 -10.59 17.92 25.32
C LYS A 238 -10.41 19.04 26.36
N THR A 239 -10.23 20.28 25.91
CA THR A 239 -10.11 21.46 26.79
C THR A 239 -11.37 21.69 27.65
N ILE A 240 -12.56 21.42 27.13
CA ILE A 240 -13.81 21.53 27.88
C ILE A 240 -13.91 20.39 28.90
N LEU A 241 -13.65 19.15 28.48
CA LEU A 241 -13.76 17.96 29.34
C LEU A 241 -12.81 18.03 30.55
N GLU A 242 -11.63 18.64 30.39
CA GLU A 242 -10.70 18.88 31.51
C GLU A 242 -11.30 19.77 32.61
N LYS A 243 -12.13 20.75 32.24
CA LYS A 243 -12.77 21.68 33.19
C LYS A 243 -13.95 21.06 33.95
N VAL A 244 -14.48 19.95 33.46
CA VAL A 244 -15.62 19.22 34.05
C VAL A 244 -15.25 17.78 34.38
N ASN A 245 -13.99 17.53 34.73
CA ASN A 245 -13.45 16.20 35.00
C ASN A 245 -14.09 15.47 36.20
N ASP A 246 -14.82 16.19 37.05
CA ASP A 246 -15.64 15.65 38.14
C ASP A 246 -16.91 14.95 37.64
N ASN A 247 -17.36 15.26 36.41
CA ASN A 247 -18.48 14.58 35.77
C ASN A 247 -18.04 13.18 35.28
N PRO A 248 -18.68 12.08 35.73
CA PRO A 248 -18.28 10.72 35.36
C PRO A 248 -18.31 10.45 33.85
N GLU A 249 -19.33 10.95 33.15
CA GLU A 249 -19.47 10.84 31.70
C GLU A 249 -18.37 11.62 30.97
N ALA A 250 -18.03 12.82 31.44
CA ALA A 250 -16.94 13.62 30.87
C ALA A 250 -15.58 12.94 31.04
N LYS A 251 -15.32 12.35 32.21
CA LYS A 251 -14.11 11.56 32.48
C LYS A 251 -14.03 10.31 31.60
N LYS A 252 -15.16 9.69 31.29
CA LYS A 252 -15.20 8.54 30.37
C LYS A 252 -14.98 8.99 28.92
N LEU A 253 -15.60 10.10 28.49
CA LEU A 253 -15.43 10.62 27.14
C LEU A 253 -14.00 11.09 26.88
N SER A 254 -13.32 11.67 27.87
CA SER A 254 -11.93 12.15 27.70
C SER A 254 -10.98 11.02 27.25
N GLN A 255 -11.23 9.78 27.69
CA GLN A 255 -10.48 8.58 27.29
C GLN A 255 -10.88 8.02 25.91
N LEU A 256 -11.99 8.51 25.34
CA LEU A 256 -12.59 8.00 24.11
C LEU A 256 -12.68 9.05 22.99
N THR A 257 -12.14 10.26 23.20
CA THR A 257 -12.19 11.36 22.21
C THR A 257 -11.63 10.96 20.84
N GLU A 258 -10.58 10.14 20.81
CA GLU A 258 -10.00 9.61 19.57
C GLU A 258 -10.95 8.70 18.77
N TYR A 259 -12.08 8.26 19.31
CA TYR A 259 -13.11 7.47 18.60
C TYR A 259 -14.23 8.35 18.03
N LEU A 260 -14.17 9.67 18.21
CA LEU A 260 -15.06 10.64 17.53
C LEU A 260 -14.59 11.00 16.11
N ARG A 261 -13.50 10.36 15.66
CA ARG A 261 -12.93 10.50 14.33
C ARG A 261 -12.81 9.15 13.62
N LYS A 262 -12.81 9.17 12.30
CA LYS A 262 -12.72 7.97 11.46
C LYS A 262 -11.37 7.28 11.64
N LYS A 263 -11.42 5.95 11.72
CA LYS A 263 -10.27 5.05 11.75
C LYS A 263 -10.48 3.93 10.75
N ALA A 264 -9.48 3.67 9.93
CA ALA A 264 -9.52 2.60 8.94
C ALA A 264 -8.91 1.31 9.51
N VAL A 265 -9.58 0.19 9.31
CA VAL A 265 -8.98 -1.13 9.56
C VAL A 265 -8.41 -1.67 8.25
N TRP A 266 -7.13 -2.00 8.30
CA TRP A 266 -6.42 -2.63 7.20
C TRP A 266 -5.96 -4.03 7.61
N ILE A 267 -6.23 -5.01 6.75
CA ILE A 267 -5.85 -6.41 6.93
C ILE A 267 -4.80 -6.72 5.88
N PHE A 268 -3.56 -6.93 6.31
CA PHE A 268 -2.42 -7.20 5.44
C PHE A 268 -2.05 -8.68 5.47
N GLY A 269 -1.71 -9.26 4.32
CA GLY A 269 -1.12 -10.59 4.28
C GLY A 269 -0.65 -11.00 2.89
N GLY A 270 0.09 -12.10 2.83
CA GLY A 270 0.56 -12.68 1.56
C GLY A 270 -0.48 -13.61 0.92
N ASP A 271 -0.16 -14.14 -0.25
CA ASP A 271 -1.04 -15.06 -0.97
C ASP A 271 -1.29 -16.37 -0.22
N GLY A 272 -0.31 -16.91 0.50
CA GLY A 272 -0.50 -18.13 1.29
C GLY A 272 -1.57 -18.01 2.38
N TRP A 273 -1.72 -16.81 2.97
CA TRP A 273 -2.82 -16.54 3.89
C TRP A 273 -4.15 -16.48 3.13
N ALA A 274 -4.28 -15.56 2.18
CA ALA A 274 -5.56 -15.22 1.58
C ALA A 274 -6.12 -16.30 0.63
N TYR A 275 -5.25 -17.08 -0.01
CA TYR A 275 -5.65 -18.09 -0.96
C TYR A 275 -5.83 -19.47 -0.30
N ASP A 276 -5.07 -19.74 0.77
CA ASP A 276 -5.04 -21.05 1.43
C ASP A 276 -5.59 -21.03 2.85
N ILE A 277 -4.73 -20.84 3.86
CA ILE A 277 -5.05 -21.18 5.25
C ILE A 277 -6.10 -20.25 5.85
N GLY A 278 -6.05 -18.95 5.52
CA GLY A 278 -6.99 -17.94 6.01
C GLY A 278 -8.11 -17.63 5.04
N TYR A 279 -8.23 -18.36 3.92
CA TYR A 279 -9.24 -18.06 2.90
C TYR A 279 -10.67 -18.14 3.46
N GLY A 280 -10.97 -19.11 4.33
CA GLY A 280 -12.30 -19.21 4.94
C GLY A 280 -12.67 -17.96 5.75
N GLY A 281 -11.71 -17.40 6.48
CA GLY A 281 -11.85 -16.14 7.20
C GLY A 281 -12.00 -14.94 6.26
N VAL A 282 -11.16 -14.85 5.21
CA VAL A 282 -11.26 -13.79 4.19
C VAL A 282 -12.64 -13.80 3.52
N ASP A 283 -13.11 -14.96 3.07
CA ASP A 283 -14.43 -15.16 2.48
C ASP A 283 -15.55 -14.69 3.42
N HIS A 284 -15.50 -15.12 4.69
CA HIS A 284 -16.46 -14.71 5.70
C HIS A 284 -16.47 -13.19 5.92
N VAL A 285 -15.30 -12.56 6.11
CA VAL A 285 -15.18 -11.12 6.33
C VAL A 285 -15.71 -10.32 5.14
N LEU A 286 -15.39 -10.72 3.92
CA LEU A 286 -15.91 -10.07 2.71
C LEU A 286 -17.44 -10.17 2.62
N SER A 287 -18.05 -11.22 3.17
CA SER A 287 -19.51 -11.38 3.19
C SER A 287 -20.24 -10.52 4.23
N THR A 288 -19.52 -9.98 5.22
CA THR A 288 -20.16 -9.25 6.35
C THR A 288 -20.74 -7.90 5.96
N GLY A 289 -20.19 -7.25 4.92
CA GLY A 289 -20.52 -5.86 4.59
C GLY A 289 -19.83 -4.81 5.48
N GLU A 290 -18.97 -5.24 6.42
CA GLU A 290 -18.21 -4.32 7.27
C GLU A 290 -17.17 -3.52 6.47
N ASP A 291 -17.03 -2.24 6.81
CA ASP A 291 -16.06 -1.32 6.21
C ASP A 291 -14.64 -1.63 6.71
N ILE A 292 -13.96 -2.49 5.94
CA ILE A 292 -12.64 -3.07 6.18
C ILE A 292 -11.88 -3.18 4.86
N ASN A 293 -10.59 -2.87 4.90
CA ASN A 293 -9.71 -2.95 3.73
C ASN A 293 -8.76 -4.14 3.84
N ILE A 294 -8.74 -5.03 2.84
CA ILE A 294 -7.82 -6.17 2.75
C ILE A 294 -6.79 -5.89 1.66
N LEU A 295 -5.50 -5.96 1.99
CA LEU A 295 -4.38 -5.97 1.04
C LEU A 295 -3.73 -7.35 1.02
N VAL A 296 -3.83 -8.02 -0.12
CA VAL A 296 -3.10 -9.25 -0.41
C VAL A 296 -1.89 -8.93 -1.26
N MET A 297 -0.70 -9.10 -0.69
CA MET A 297 0.58 -8.98 -1.39
C MET A 297 0.91 -10.32 -2.04
N ASP A 298 0.49 -10.47 -3.29
CA ASP A 298 0.52 -11.75 -4.00
C ASP A 298 1.90 -11.99 -4.63
N THR A 299 2.69 -12.80 -3.93
CA THR A 299 4.00 -13.28 -4.40
C THR A 299 3.89 -14.61 -5.13
N GLU A 300 2.70 -15.19 -5.18
CA GLU A 300 2.37 -16.47 -5.82
C GLU A 300 3.12 -17.68 -5.27
N VAL A 301 3.76 -17.55 -4.10
CA VAL A 301 4.46 -18.59 -3.35
C VAL A 301 4.48 -18.22 -1.86
N TYR A 302 4.75 -19.18 -0.99
CA TYR A 302 4.98 -18.88 0.43
C TYR A 302 6.41 -18.37 0.59
N SER A 303 6.60 -17.09 0.32
CA SER A 303 7.93 -16.45 0.28
C SER A 303 8.73 -16.66 1.57
N ASN A 304 8.11 -16.41 2.74
CA ASN A 304 8.80 -16.46 4.04
C ASN A 304 9.38 -17.85 4.38
N THR A 305 8.67 -18.92 4.04
CA THR A 305 9.07 -20.30 4.36
C THR A 305 9.95 -20.92 3.27
N GLY A 306 10.40 -20.11 2.31
CA GLY A 306 11.34 -20.47 1.24
C GLY A 306 10.67 -21.06 0.01
N GLY A 307 9.57 -20.46 -0.46
CA GLY A 307 9.03 -20.70 -1.80
C GLY A 307 8.21 -21.98 -1.97
N GLN A 308 7.31 -22.30 -1.01
CA GLN A 308 6.31 -23.36 -1.18
C GLN A 308 5.20 -22.94 -2.14
N ALA A 309 4.65 -23.90 -2.88
CA ALA A 309 3.50 -23.67 -3.73
C ALA A 309 2.27 -23.28 -2.88
N SER A 310 1.53 -22.28 -3.37
CA SER A 310 0.23 -21.84 -2.88
C SER A 310 -0.86 -22.14 -3.91
N LYS A 311 -2.14 -21.96 -3.56
CA LYS A 311 -3.20 -21.90 -4.60
C LYS A 311 -3.08 -20.68 -5.52
N SER A 312 -2.23 -19.72 -5.16
CA SER A 312 -1.88 -18.55 -5.97
C SER A 312 -0.75 -18.82 -6.97
N THR A 313 0.03 -19.90 -6.78
CA THR A 313 1.09 -20.31 -7.73
C THR A 313 0.49 -20.58 -9.11
N PRO A 314 1.07 -20.03 -10.19
CA PRO A 314 0.54 -20.18 -11.55
C PRO A 314 0.84 -21.57 -12.13
N LEU A 315 0.13 -21.92 -13.20
CA LEU A 315 0.44 -23.09 -14.01
C LEU A 315 1.89 -23.01 -14.55
N GLY A 316 2.62 -24.11 -14.51
CA GLY A 316 3.98 -24.17 -15.03
C GLY A 316 5.08 -23.67 -14.08
N ALA A 317 4.75 -22.98 -12.99
CA ALA A 317 5.77 -22.54 -12.03
C ALA A 317 6.30 -23.69 -11.16
N SER A 318 7.62 -23.73 -11.02
CA SER A 318 8.35 -24.54 -10.05
C SER A 318 8.34 -23.86 -8.69
N ALA A 319 7.99 -24.62 -7.67
CA ALA A 319 8.03 -24.23 -6.26
C ALA A 319 8.22 -25.50 -5.42
N LYS A 320 8.52 -25.38 -4.11
CA LYS A 320 8.49 -26.58 -3.24
C LYS A 320 7.07 -27.18 -3.28
N PHE A 321 7.00 -28.51 -3.33
CA PHE A 321 5.79 -29.32 -3.59
C PHE A 321 5.28 -29.35 -5.05
N THR A 322 5.78 -28.48 -5.94
CA THR A 322 5.46 -28.50 -7.38
C THR A 322 6.71 -28.31 -8.24
N ILE A 323 7.80 -29.03 -7.92
CA ILE A 323 9.12 -28.81 -8.53
C ILE A 323 9.08 -28.97 -10.06
N GLY A 324 8.40 -30.02 -10.55
CA GLY A 324 8.21 -30.27 -11.99
C GLY A 324 7.18 -29.36 -12.68
N GLY A 325 6.89 -28.19 -12.10
CA GLY A 325 5.86 -27.26 -12.55
C GLY A 325 4.48 -27.62 -12.04
N LYS A 326 3.78 -26.65 -11.44
CA LYS A 326 2.38 -26.81 -11.02
C LYS A 326 1.49 -27.15 -12.23
N LYS A 327 0.57 -28.10 -12.05
CA LYS A 327 -0.30 -28.65 -13.12
C LYS A 327 -1.72 -28.07 -13.14
N THR A 328 -2.02 -27.17 -12.21
CA THR A 328 -3.32 -26.51 -12.08
C THR A 328 -3.14 -25.01 -12.22
N GLY A 329 -4.17 -24.34 -12.74
CA GLY A 329 -4.23 -22.89 -12.85
C GLY A 329 -4.22 -22.18 -11.50
N LYS A 330 -4.08 -20.85 -11.55
CA LYS A 330 -4.12 -19.98 -10.37
C LYS A 330 -5.56 -19.87 -9.88
N LYS A 331 -5.80 -20.04 -8.57
CA LYS A 331 -7.13 -19.76 -7.98
C LYS A 331 -7.45 -18.28 -8.20
N SER A 332 -8.63 -17.96 -8.69
CA SER A 332 -9.01 -16.56 -8.93
C SER A 332 -9.75 -15.95 -7.74
N LEU A 333 -9.01 -15.51 -6.72
CA LEU A 333 -9.58 -14.87 -5.52
C LEU A 333 -10.40 -13.61 -5.87
N ALA A 334 -9.90 -12.79 -6.82
CA ALA A 334 -10.58 -11.56 -7.24
C ALA A 334 -12.00 -11.82 -7.76
N LEU A 335 -12.14 -12.76 -8.70
CA LEU A 335 -13.45 -13.10 -9.29
C LEU A 335 -14.40 -13.74 -8.28
N GLN A 336 -13.87 -14.48 -7.29
CA GLN A 336 -14.68 -15.00 -6.18
C GLN A 336 -15.23 -13.84 -5.33
N ALA A 337 -14.40 -12.86 -4.98
CA ALA A 337 -14.85 -11.68 -4.24
C ALA A 337 -15.86 -10.82 -5.03
N ILE A 338 -15.66 -10.64 -6.34
CA ILE A 338 -16.62 -9.93 -7.21
C ILE A 338 -18.00 -10.60 -7.20
N SER A 339 -18.05 -11.93 -7.04
CA SER A 339 -19.32 -12.67 -7.08
C SER A 339 -20.29 -12.31 -5.94
N TYR A 340 -19.82 -11.73 -4.83
CA TYR A 340 -20.70 -11.18 -3.79
C TYR A 340 -21.46 -9.93 -4.25
N GLY A 341 -20.91 -9.16 -5.19
CA GLY A 341 -21.52 -7.96 -5.76
C GLY A 341 -21.48 -6.71 -4.87
N ASN A 342 -21.15 -6.84 -3.58
CA ASN A 342 -21.03 -5.75 -2.59
C ASN A 342 -19.60 -5.54 -2.07
N VAL A 343 -18.60 -6.20 -2.65
CA VAL A 343 -17.19 -6.06 -2.27
C VAL A 343 -16.47 -5.20 -3.30
N TYR A 344 -15.75 -4.16 -2.88
CA TYR A 344 -14.81 -3.47 -3.77
C TYR A 344 -13.63 -4.39 -4.05
N VAL A 345 -13.27 -4.60 -5.33
CA VAL A 345 -12.16 -5.49 -5.70
C VAL A 345 -11.22 -4.79 -6.67
N ALA A 346 -9.92 -4.80 -6.39
CA ALA A 346 -8.91 -4.29 -7.31
C ALA A 346 -7.76 -5.28 -7.48
N GLN A 347 -7.32 -5.49 -8.71
CA GLN A 347 -6.08 -6.18 -9.02
C GLN A 347 -5.06 -5.15 -9.56
N ILE A 348 -3.95 -4.99 -8.85
CA ILE A 348 -2.99 -3.90 -9.06
C ILE A 348 -1.56 -4.42 -9.25
N ALA A 349 -0.72 -3.62 -9.91
CA ALA A 349 0.71 -3.83 -10.05
C ALA A 349 1.42 -2.48 -10.14
N MET A 350 2.06 -2.04 -9.06
CA MET A 350 2.65 -0.69 -8.94
C MET A 350 3.77 -0.45 -9.95
N GLY A 351 4.55 -1.49 -10.30
CA GLY A 351 5.62 -1.38 -11.30
C GLY A 351 5.08 -1.16 -12.71
N ALA A 352 3.93 -1.74 -13.05
CA ALA A 352 3.31 -1.56 -14.36
C ALA A 352 2.47 -0.28 -14.44
N LYS A 353 1.71 0.04 -13.37
CA LYS A 353 0.79 1.17 -13.37
C LYS A 353 0.58 1.76 -11.97
N ASP A 354 1.53 2.59 -11.55
CA ASP A 354 1.53 3.30 -10.27
C ASP A 354 0.25 4.13 -10.02
N LEU A 355 -0.21 4.90 -11.00
CA LEU A 355 -1.41 5.73 -10.88
C LEU A 355 -2.69 4.89 -10.73
N GLN A 356 -2.74 3.72 -11.36
CA GLN A 356 -3.87 2.80 -11.19
C GLN A 356 -3.86 2.18 -9.79
N SER A 357 -2.68 1.83 -9.29
CA SER A 357 -2.50 1.31 -7.93
C SER A 357 -2.92 2.34 -6.87
N LEU A 358 -2.51 3.61 -7.04
CA LEU A 358 -2.91 4.71 -6.14
C LEU A 358 -4.43 4.89 -6.14
N ARG A 359 -5.06 4.97 -7.33
CA ARG A 359 -6.52 5.12 -7.44
C ARG A 359 -7.29 3.96 -6.81
N ALA A 360 -6.80 2.73 -6.98
CA ALA A 360 -7.42 1.55 -6.38
C ALA A 360 -7.37 1.60 -4.85
N ILE A 361 -6.24 2.05 -4.28
CA ILE A 361 -6.08 2.24 -2.83
C ILE A 361 -7.02 3.33 -2.32
N GLU A 362 -7.14 4.44 -3.04
CA GLU A 362 -8.04 5.54 -2.67
C GLU A 362 -9.51 5.14 -2.71
N GLU A 363 -9.93 4.46 -3.77
CA GLU A 363 -11.31 3.99 -3.92
C GLU A 363 -11.67 2.92 -2.90
N ALA A 364 -10.76 1.96 -2.63
CA ALA A 364 -10.95 0.94 -1.60
C ALA A 364 -11.14 1.57 -0.22
N ALA A 365 -10.28 2.52 0.15
CA ALA A 365 -10.33 3.18 1.45
C ALA A 365 -11.56 4.09 1.62
N ALA A 366 -12.10 4.61 0.51
CA ALA A 366 -13.31 5.43 0.51
C ALA A 366 -14.61 4.62 0.44
N TYR A 367 -14.54 3.35 0.02
CA TYR A 367 -15.71 2.48 -0.13
C TYR A 367 -16.27 2.10 1.26
N PRO A 368 -17.54 2.41 1.56
CA PRO A 368 -18.14 2.14 2.88
C PRO A 368 -18.58 0.67 3.00
N GLY A 369 -17.62 -0.24 2.90
CA GLY A 369 -17.85 -1.68 2.91
C GLY A 369 -16.55 -2.48 2.73
N PRO A 370 -16.64 -3.79 2.49
CA PRO A 370 -15.46 -4.63 2.37
C PRO A 370 -14.73 -4.34 1.07
N SER A 371 -13.41 -4.14 1.18
CA SER A 371 -12.51 -3.87 0.06
C SER A 371 -11.42 -4.93 0.00
N LEU A 372 -11.11 -5.45 -1.19
CA LEU A 372 -10.04 -6.41 -1.46
C LEU A 372 -9.12 -5.88 -2.56
N ILE A 373 -7.87 -5.63 -2.21
CA ILE A 373 -6.79 -5.29 -3.14
C ILE A 373 -5.85 -6.48 -3.25
N ILE A 374 -5.63 -6.99 -4.46
CA ILE A 374 -4.65 -8.03 -4.76
C ILE A 374 -3.52 -7.37 -5.55
N ALA A 375 -2.36 -7.27 -4.92
CA ALA A 375 -1.21 -6.54 -5.42
C ALA A 375 -0.11 -7.50 -5.87
N TYR A 376 0.25 -7.48 -7.16
CA TYR A 376 1.37 -8.27 -7.64
C TYR A 376 2.66 -7.81 -6.96
N SER A 377 3.29 -8.75 -6.26
CA SER A 377 4.45 -8.49 -5.42
C SER A 377 5.61 -9.38 -5.88
N HIS A 378 6.54 -8.81 -6.64
CA HIS A 378 7.73 -9.54 -7.07
C HIS A 378 8.57 -10.01 -5.88
N CYS A 379 9.19 -11.18 -6.02
CA CYS A 379 9.94 -11.83 -4.96
C CYS A 379 11.23 -12.47 -5.49
N GLY A 380 12.26 -12.58 -4.64
CA GLY A 380 13.49 -13.30 -4.98
C GLY A 380 13.25 -14.77 -5.35
N GLU A 381 12.20 -15.38 -4.82
CA GLU A 381 11.76 -16.75 -5.16
C GLU A 381 11.29 -16.89 -6.62
N HIS A 382 11.02 -15.79 -7.33
CA HIS A 382 10.74 -15.84 -8.77
C HIS A 382 12.00 -16.15 -9.58
N GLY A 383 13.18 -15.81 -9.05
CA GLY A 383 14.48 -16.18 -9.59
C GLY A 383 14.93 -15.33 -10.77
N TYR A 384 14.86 -14.01 -10.61
CA TYR A 384 15.47 -13.01 -11.48
C TYR A 384 16.04 -11.86 -10.65
N GLU A 385 16.92 -11.03 -11.23
CA GLU A 385 17.46 -9.86 -10.53
C GLU A 385 16.38 -8.80 -10.31
N LEU A 386 16.06 -8.48 -9.06
CA LEU A 386 14.93 -7.62 -8.71
C LEU A 386 15.08 -6.16 -9.20
N LYS A 387 16.26 -5.74 -9.67
CA LYS A 387 16.41 -4.47 -10.40
C LYS A 387 15.53 -4.40 -11.65
N HIS A 388 15.18 -5.55 -12.24
CA HIS A 388 14.30 -5.65 -13.41
C HIS A 388 12.81 -5.80 -13.04
N ALA A 389 12.44 -5.67 -11.77
CA ALA A 389 11.08 -5.96 -11.30
C ALA A 389 10.00 -5.01 -11.85
N ILE A 390 10.37 -3.79 -12.26
CA ILE A 390 9.43 -2.85 -12.89
C ILE A 390 9.08 -3.34 -14.29
N ASP A 391 10.10 -3.57 -15.13
CA ASP A 391 9.94 -4.11 -16.49
C ASP A 391 9.23 -5.47 -16.47
N GLN A 392 9.54 -6.32 -15.48
CA GLN A 392 8.89 -7.63 -15.35
C GLN A 392 7.41 -7.52 -14.96
N GLN A 393 7.03 -6.52 -14.16
CA GLN A 393 5.62 -6.22 -13.89
C GLN A 393 4.90 -5.69 -15.13
N GLU A 394 5.54 -4.84 -15.93
CA GLU A 394 4.99 -4.38 -17.20
C GLU A 394 4.75 -5.56 -18.14
N LYS A 395 5.73 -6.47 -18.30
CA LYS A 395 5.56 -7.71 -19.05
C LYS A 395 4.44 -8.60 -18.51
N ALA A 396 4.28 -8.70 -17.19
CA ALA A 396 3.18 -9.46 -16.59
C ALA A 396 1.81 -8.91 -17.01
N VAL A 397 1.67 -7.58 -17.08
CA VAL A 397 0.44 -6.94 -17.55
C VAL A 397 0.28 -7.08 -19.06
N ASP A 398 1.33 -6.77 -19.82
CA ASP A 398 1.32 -6.76 -21.28
C ASP A 398 1.12 -8.15 -21.89
N SER A 399 1.53 -9.22 -21.19
CA SER A 399 1.29 -10.59 -21.62
C SER A 399 -0.09 -11.12 -21.22
N GLY A 400 -0.90 -10.35 -20.50
CA GLY A 400 -2.17 -10.79 -19.93
C GLY A 400 -2.06 -11.68 -18.70
N TYR A 401 -0.85 -11.99 -18.22
CA TYR A 401 -0.63 -12.81 -17.04
C TYR A 401 -1.28 -12.20 -15.79
N TRP A 402 -1.12 -10.88 -15.63
CA TRP A 402 -1.65 -10.09 -14.54
C TRP A 402 -2.50 -8.90 -15.05
N PRO A 403 -3.76 -9.12 -15.44
CA PRO A 403 -4.62 -8.03 -15.89
C PRO A 403 -4.90 -7.05 -14.75
N LEU A 404 -4.98 -5.75 -15.06
CA LEU A 404 -5.28 -4.71 -14.08
C LEU A 404 -6.74 -4.33 -14.19
N PHE A 405 -7.48 -4.39 -13.09
CA PHE A 405 -8.89 -4.01 -13.08
C PHE A 405 -9.36 -3.57 -11.70
N ARG A 406 -10.51 -2.91 -11.68
CA ARG A 406 -11.24 -2.53 -10.48
C ARG A 406 -12.72 -2.86 -10.65
N PHE A 407 -13.35 -3.29 -9.57
CA PHE A 407 -14.77 -3.49 -9.43
C PHE A 407 -15.26 -2.64 -8.26
N ASN A 408 -16.11 -1.66 -8.54
CA ASN A 408 -16.69 -0.78 -7.54
C ASN A 408 -18.22 -0.98 -7.48
N PRO A 409 -18.74 -1.63 -6.42
CA PRO A 409 -20.17 -1.86 -6.24
C PRO A 409 -21.03 -0.60 -6.19
N ALA A 410 -20.45 0.53 -5.77
CA ALA A 410 -21.14 1.81 -5.62
C ALA A 410 -21.41 2.51 -6.96
N GLU A 411 -20.72 2.10 -8.03
CA GLU A 411 -20.95 2.63 -9.36
C GLU A 411 -22.27 2.14 -9.96
N SER A 412 -22.75 2.90 -10.96
CA SER A 412 -23.94 2.51 -11.72
C SER A 412 -23.71 1.24 -12.54
N LYS A 413 -24.80 0.52 -12.85
CA LYS A 413 -24.78 -0.65 -13.74
C LYS A 413 -24.11 -0.31 -15.08
N GLY A 414 -23.24 -1.19 -15.55
CA GLY A 414 -22.41 -1.03 -16.75
C GLY A 414 -21.15 -0.18 -16.53
N LYS A 415 -20.86 0.21 -15.28
CA LYS A 415 -19.66 0.97 -14.89
C LYS A 415 -18.98 0.39 -13.65
N LYS A 416 -19.50 -0.70 -13.10
CA LYS A 416 -18.97 -1.27 -11.86
C LYS A 416 -17.61 -1.88 -12.10
N PHE A 417 -17.43 -2.56 -13.23
CA PHE A 417 -16.18 -3.17 -13.59
C PHE A 417 -15.40 -2.31 -14.59
N LYS A 418 -14.13 -2.06 -14.29
CA LYS A 418 -13.21 -1.34 -15.16
C LYS A 418 -11.95 -2.15 -15.37
N LEU A 419 -11.73 -2.60 -16.60
CA LEU A 419 -10.49 -3.22 -17.05
C LEU A 419 -9.49 -2.11 -17.40
N ASP A 420 -8.50 -1.88 -16.53
CA ASP A 420 -7.52 -0.80 -16.64
C ASP A 420 -6.29 -1.18 -17.48
N SER A 421 -6.00 -2.48 -17.66
CA SER A 421 -4.97 -2.96 -18.58
C SER A 421 -5.50 -3.07 -20.01
N LYS A 422 -4.61 -2.99 -21.00
CA LYS A 422 -4.92 -3.29 -22.41
C LYS A 422 -4.94 -4.80 -22.63
N ALA A 423 -5.51 -5.22 -23.76
CA ALA A 423 -5.44 -6.60 -24.22
C ALA A 423 -3.99 -7.08 -24.34
N PRO A 424 -3.73 -8.39 -24.14
CA PRO A 424 -2.39 -8.96 -24.26
C PRO A 424 -1.74 -8.56 -25.58
N SER A 425 -0.50 -8.07 -25.50
CA SER A 425 0.25 -7.51 -26.63
C SER A 425 1.60 -8.20 -26.86
N ILE A 426 2.04 -9.03 -25.92
CA ILE A 426 3.22 -9.90 -26.05
C ILE A 426 2.86 -11.35 -25.71
N PRO A 427 3.57 -12.35 -26.26
CA PRO A 427 3.41 -13.75 -25.88
C PRO A 427 3.68 -13.98 -24.38
N LEU A 428 2.97 -14.92 -23.76
CA LEU A 428 3.17 -15.25 -22.35
C LEU A 428 4.60 -15.75 -22.05
N SER A 429 5.25 -16.38 -23.03
CA SER A 429 6.65 -16.83 -22.92
C SER A 429 7.61 -15.69 -22.61
N ASP A 430 7.35 -14.48 -23.12
CA ASP A 430 8.22 -13.32 -22.97
C ASP A 430 8.24 -12.81 -21.53
N PHE A 431 7.18 -13.11 -20.77
CA PHE A 431 7.13 -12.91 -19.32
C PHE A 431 7.71 -14.11 -18.57
N MET A 432 7.16 -15.31 -18.80
CA MET A 432 7.47 -16.52 -18.02
C MET A 432 8.96 -16.88 -18.08
N TYR A 433 9.58 -16.83 -19.26
CA TYR A 433 10.97 -17.28 -19.42
C TYR A 433 12.03 -16.29 -18.98
N ASN A 434 11.64 -15.14 -18.40
CA ASN A 434 12.55 -14.29 -17.64
C ASN A 434 12.77 -14.78 -16.20
N GLU A 435 11.96 -15.72 -15.71
CA GLU A 435 11.97 -16.14 -14.30
C GLU A 435 12.45 -17.58 -14.15
N ALA A 436 13.39 -17.82 -13.22
CA ALA A 436 13.92 -19.16 -12.99
C ALA A 436 12.85 -20.17 -12.56
N ARG A 437 11.77 -19.71 -11.90
CA ARG A 437 10.65 -20.58 -11.51
C ARG A 437 9.97 -21.26 -12.70
N PHE A 438 10.02 -20.70 -13.91
CA PHE A 438 9.49 -21.35 -15.11
C PHE A 438 10.59 -22.04 -15.94
N THR A 439 11.73 -21.37 -16.14
CA THR A 439 12.81 -21.93 -16.98
C THR A 439 13.43 -23.19 -16.40
N ARG A 440 13.39 -23.38 -15.07
CA ARG A 440 13.79 -24.63 -14.42
C ARG A 440 12.98 -25.83 -14.92
N VAL A 441 11.66 -25.68 -15.08
CA VAL A 441 10.79 -26.76 -15.55
C VAL A 441 11.14 -27.13 -16.99
N VAL A 442 11.36 -26.14 -17.85
CA VAL A 442 11.80 -26.34 -19.23
C VAL A 442 13.15 -27.03 -19.31
N LYS A 443 14.10 -26.64 -18.44
CA LYS A 443 15.43 -27.23 -18.37
C LYS A 443 15.40 -28.69 -17.92
N GLU A 444 14.53 -29.03 -16.98
CA GLU A 444 14.37 -30.40 -16.47
C GLU A 444 13.59 -31.28 -17.46
N ASN A 445 12.56 -30.74 -18.12
CA ASN A 445 11.75 -31.44 -19.12
C ASN A 445 11.15 -30.45 -20.14
N ALA A 446 11.79 -30.35 -21.31
CA ALA A 446 11.42 -29.38 -22.34
C ALA A 446 10.04 -29.65 -22.97
N GLU A 447 9.69 -30.92 -23.19
CA GLU A 447 8.39 -31.30 -23.76
C GLU A 447 7.25 -30.90 -22.80
N LEU A 448 7.42 -31.20 -21.52
CA LEU A 448 6.48 -30.80 -20.49
C LEU A 448 6.41 -29.28 -20.33
N GLY A 449 7.55 -28.59 -20.37
CA GLY A 449 7.61 -27.13 -20.31
C GLY A 449 6.83 -26.48 -21.45
N ALA A 450 7.00 -26.97 -22.69
CA ALA A 450 6.26 -26.50 -23.86
C ALA A 450 4.75 -26.77 -23.71
N ALA A 451 4.35 -27.97 -23.26
CA ALA A 451 2.94 -28.29 -23.03
C ALA A 451 2.28 -27.39 -21.98
N LEU A 452 2.98 -27.11 -20.86
CA LEU A 452 2.48 -26.21 -19.81
C LEU A 452 2.40 -24.76 -20.28
N LEU A 453 3.35 -24.30 -21.11
CA LEU A 453 3.30 -22.95 -21.68
C LEU A 453 2.07 -22.79 -22.59
N THR A 454 1.80 -23.75 -23.47
CA THR A 454 0.60 -23.72 -24.33
C THR A 454 -0.66 -23.66 -23.49
N GLN A 455 -0.78 -24.52 -22.48
CA GLN A 455 -1.93 -24.52 -21.57
C GLN A 455 -2.05 -23.20 -20.78
N ALA A 456 -0.93 -22.60 -20.37
CA ALA A 456 -0.92 -21.33 -19.64
C ALA A 456 -1.34 -20.16 -20.53
N GLN A 457 -0.94 -20.16 -21.81
CA GLN A 457 -1.38 -19.17 -22.79
C GLN A 457 -2.90 -19.28 -23.00
N GLU A 458 -3.43 -20.48 -23.19
CA GLU A 458 -4.88 -20.71 -23.29
C GLU A 458 -5.64 -20.23 -22.04
N GLU A 459 -5.08 -20.43 -20.83
CA GLU A 459 -5.67 -19.94 -19.58
C GLU A 459 -5.69 -18.41 -19.52
N VAL A 460 -4.61 -17.74 -19.96
CA VAL A 460 -4.53 -16.28 -20.04
C VAL A 460 -5.57 -15.73 -21.02
N ASP A 461 -5.66 -16.33 -22.22
CA ASP A 461 -6.59 -15.89 -23.26
C ASP A 461 -8.05 -16.07 -22.78
N SER A 462 -8.37 -17.24 -22.22
CA SER A 462 -9.70 -17.53 -21.65
C SER A 462 -10.05 -16.62 -20.47
N LYS A 463 -9.06 -16.29 -19.63
CA LYS A 463 -9.25 -15.35 -18.52
C LYS A 463 -9.52 -13.94 -19.05
N TRP A 464 -8.81 -13.51 -20.09
CA TRP A 464 -9.03 -12.21 -20.71
C TRP A 464 -10.45 -12.10 -21.29
N GLU A 465 -10.90 -13.08 -22.06
CA GLU A 465 -12.27 -13.13 -22.62
C GLU A 465 -13.33 -13.01 -21.52
N ARG A 466 -13.14 -13.73 -20.41
CA ARG A 466 -14.04 -13.65 -19.26
C ARG A 466 -14.03 -12.27 -18.60
N LEU A 467 -12.89 -11.58 -18.51
CA LEU A 467 -12.81 -10.22 -17.97
C LEU A 467 -13.49 -9.20 -18.87
N GLU A 468 -13.46 -9.40 -20.19
CA GLU A 468 -14.23 -8.55 -21.13
C GLU A 468 -15.74 -8.68 -20.89
N LEU A 469 -16.26 -9.87 -20.58
CA LEU A 469 -17.68 -10.06 -20.24
C LEU A 469 -18.12 -9.30 -18.98
N TYR A 470 -17.19 -9.00 -18.07
CA TYR A 470 -17.49 -8.24 -16.85
C TYR A 470 -17.64 -6.74 -17.11
N ARG A 471 -17.18 -6.20 -18.24
CA ARG A 471 -17.23 -4.74 -18.53
C ARG A 471 -18.65 -4.17 -18.54
N ASP A 472 -19.64 -5.00 -18.83
CA ASP A 472 -21.06 -4.59 -18.87
C ASP A 472 -21.80 -4.74 -17.51
N LEU A 473 -21.10 -5.14 -16.44
CA LEU A 473 -21.63 -5.15 -15.06
C LEU A 473 -21.84 -3.74 -14.52
#